data_AF-A0A8T0EKJ2-F1
#
_entry.id   AF-A0A8T0EKJ2-F1
#
_cell.length_a   1.000
_cell.length_b   1.000
_cell.length_c   1.000
_cell.angle_alpha   90.00
_cell.angle_beta   90.00
_cell.angle_gamma   90.00
#
_symmetry.space_group_name_H-M   'P 1'
#
loop_
_entity.id
_entity.type
_entity.pdbx_description
1 polymer ?
#
loop_
_entity_poly.entity_id
_entity_poly.type
_entity_poly.pdbx_seq_one_letter_code
_entity_poly.pdbx_strand_id
1 'polypeptide(L)'
;MSSAEKAKIRKWILLAVASVKGSNGVTIQHIKKFLDTKQDGLSMKPETKLILKRLLETGHLKKKDGKYVIKKSKKMAPSKETKKVKSPLRKANQGITKKPKATAKKPSQLQEAMNSDL
;
A
#
# COMPACT_ATOMS: atom_id res chain seq x y z
N MET A 1 -11.91 -17.97 -1.54
CA MET A 1 -11.45 -17.16 -0.39
C MET A 1 -11.43 -15.68 -0.76
N SER A 2 -12.20 -14.88 -0.02
CA SER A 2 -12.32 -13.42 -0.17
C SER A 2 -10.99 -12.70 0.13
N SER A 3 -10.82 -11.48 -0.41
CA SER A 3 -9.69 -10.60 -0.10
C SER A 3 -9.54 -10.36 1.41
N ALA A 4 -10.67 -10.22 2.12
CA ALA A 4 -10.69 -10.01 3.56
C ALA A 4 -10.12 -11.22 4.34
N GLU A 5 -10.46 -12.44 3.92
CA GLU A 5 -9.94 -13.67 4.54
C GLU A 5 -8.43 -13.82 4.31
N LYS A 6 -7.96 -13.53 3.09
CA LYS A 6 -6.52 -13.54 2.76
C LYS A 6 -5.76 -12.53 3.63
N ALA A 7 -6.32 -11.33 3.84
CA ALA A 7 -5.73 -10.32 4.70
C ALA A 7 -5.68 -10.75 6.17
N LYS A 8 -6.73 -11.42 6.68
CA LYS A 8 -6.75 -12.00 8.03
C LYS A 8 -5.65 -13.05 8.21
N ILE A 9 -5.54 -14.01 7.28
CA ILE A 9 -4.48 -15.04 7.34
C ILE A 9 -3.10 -14.40 7.30
N ARG A 10 -2.89 -13.42 6.41
CA ARG A 10 -1.63 -12.68 6.33
C ARG A 10 -1.28 -12.05 7.68
N LYS A 11 -2.24 -11.41 8.33
CA LYS A 11 -2.07 -10.80 9.67
C LYS A 11 -1.72 -11.85 10.73
N TRP A 12 -2.40 -12.99 10.73
CA TRP A 12 -2.13 -14.06 11.69
C TRP A 12 -0.76 -14.72 11.49
N ILE A 13 -0.33 -14.94 10.25
CA ILE A 13 1.03 -15.43 9.96
C ILE A 13 2.08 -14.46 10.50
N LEU A 14 1.94 -13.16 10.23
CA LEU A 14 2.87 -12.15 10.73
C LEU A 14 2.88 -12.10 12.27
N LEU A 15 1.71 -12.22 12.90
CA LEU A 15 1.58 -12.26 14.34
C LEU A 15 2.25 -13.50 14.94
N ALA A 16 2.12 -14.66 14.32
CA ALA A 16 2.77 -15.90 14.74
C ALA A 16 4.30 -15.80 14.70
N VAL A 17 4.86 -15.08 13.72
CA VAL A 17 6.31 -14.84 13.66
C VAL A 17 6.74 -13.78 14.67
N ALA A 18 5.92 -12.75 14.89
CA ALA A 18 6.20 -11.66 15.83
C ALA A 18 6.06 -12.06 17.31
N SER A 19 5.23 -13.05 17.62
CA SER A 19 4.99 -13.51 18.99
C SER A 19 6.22 -14.17 19.62
N VAL A 20 7.13 -14.70 18.81
CA VAL A 20 8.37 -15.29 19.30
C VAL A 20 9.40 -14.20 19.54
N LYS A 21 9.74 -14.00 20.82
CA LYS A 21 10.68 -12.99 21.27
C LYS A 21 12.09 -13.32 20.77
N GLY A 22 12.75 -12.33 20.17
CA GLY A 22 14.14 -12.43 19.71
C GLY A 22 14.31 -12.77 18.23
N SER A 23 15.55 -13.05 17.83
CA SER A 23 15.93 -13.31 16.44
C SER A 23 15.72 -14.78 16.02
N ASN A 24 15.08 -15.58 16.88
CA ASN A 24 15.08 -17.04 16.76
C ASN A 24 14.12 -17.58 15.69
N GLY A 25 13.26 -16.74 15.11
CA GLY A 25 12.31 -17.14 14.08
C GLY A 25 11.35 -18.23 14.54
N VAL A 26 10.46 -18.64 13.64
CA VAL A 26 9.47 -19.69 13.91
C VAL A 26 9.51 -20.78 12.86
N THR A 27 9.27 -22.03 13.26
CA THR A 27 9.15 -23.14 12.31
C THR A 27 7.80 -23.10 11.62
N ILE A 28 7.68 -23.78 10.48
CA ILE A 28 6.39 -23.93 9.79
C ILE A 28 5.34 -24.60 10.69
N GLN A 29 5.74 -25.56 11.52
CA GLN A 29 4.84 -26.25 12.45
C GLN A 29 4.26 -25.28 13.48
N HIS A 30 5.05 -24.34 13.99
CA HIS A 30 4.55 -23.31 14.91
C HIS A 30 3.50 -22.42 14.25
N ILE A 31 3.75 -21.98 13.00
CA ILE A 31 2.78 -21.18 12.24
C ILE A 31 1.48 -21.96 12.02
N LYS A 32 1.58 -23.23 11.60
CA LYS A 32 0.40 -24.09 11.38
C LYS A 32 -0.43 -24.22 12.66
N LYS A 33 0.21 -24.61 13.77
CA LYS A 33 -0.44 -24.73 15.08
C LYS A 33 -1.09 -23.42 15.51
N PHE A 34 -0.40 -22.28 15.33
CA PHE A 34 -0.98 -20.96 15.63
C PHE A 34 -2.22 -20.67 14.79
N LEU A 35 -2.20 -20.96 13.50
CA LEU A 35 -3.34 -20.74 12.61
C LEU A 35 -4.53 -21.62 12.99
N ASP A 36 -4.28 -22.89 13.34
CA ASP A 36 -5.33 -23.81 13.76
C ASP A 36 -5.96 -23.38 15.10
N THR A 37 -5.23 -22.68 15.99
CA THR A 37 -5.84 -22.03 17.18
C THR A 37 -6.73 -20.82 16.85
N LYS A 38 -6.63 -20.24 15.64
CA LYS A 38 -7.49 -19.14 15.20
C LYS A 38 -8.71 -19.64 14.45
N GLN A 39 -8.54 -20.68 13.65
CA GLN A 39 -9.61 -21.31 12.91
C GLN A 39 -9.18 -22.72 12.54
N ASP A 40 -10.02 -23.70 12.86
CA ASP A 40 -9.72 -25.10 12.57
C ASP A 40 -9.55 -25.35 11.06
N GLY A 41 -8.59 -26.23 10.71
CA GLY A 41 -8.25 -26.59 9.33
C GLY A 41 -7.63 -25.45 8.50
N LEU A 42 -7.38 -24.28 9.06
CA LEU A 42 -6.83 -23.14 8.33
C LEU A 42 -5.41 -23.41 7.83
N SER A 43 -4.61 -24.17 8.59
CA SER A 43 -3.25 -24.52 8.20
C SER A 43 -3.17 -25.48 7.01
N MET A 44 -4.25 -26.24 6.76
CA MET A 44 -4.35 -27.21 5.66
C MET A 44 -4.76 -26.56 4.34
N LYS A 45 -5.31 -25.33 4.38
CA LYS A 45 -5.77 -24.65 3.17
C LYS A 45 -4.60 -24.32 2.24
N PRO A 46 -4.72 -24.59 0.92
CA PRO A 46 -3.68 -24.25 -0.05
C PRO A 46 -3.42 -22.74 -0.13
N GLU A 47 -4.44 -21.92 0.11
CA GLU A 47 -4.33 -20.46 0.15
C GLU A 47 -3.37 -19.99 1.25
N THR A 48 -3.37 -20.64 2.41
CA THR A 48 -2.45 -20.32 3.51
C THR A 48 -1.00 -20.51 3.07
N LYS A 49 -0.71 -21.61 2.34
CA LYS A 49 0.61 -21.87 1.76
C LYS A 49 1.00 -20.82 0.72
N LEU A 50 0.06 -20.40 -0.13
CA LEU A 50 0.29 -19.34 -1.12
C LEU A 50 0.56 -17.98 -0.47
N ILE A 51 -0.18 -17.61 0.58
CA ILE A 51 0.03 -16.36 1.31
C ILE A 51 1.41 -16.36 1.98
N LEU A 52 1.81 -17.48 2.58
CA LEU A 52 3.15 -17.60 3.17
C LEU A 52 4.26 -17.46 2.13
N LYS A 53 4.12 -18.10 0.96
CA LYS A 53 5.07 -17.93 -0.16
C LYS A 53 5.15 -16.47 -0.61
N ARG A 54 4.00 -15.81 -0.78
CA ARG A 54 3.95 -14.40 -1.19
C ARG A 54 4.62 -13.48 -0.18
N LEU A 55 4.50 -13.78 1.11
CA LEU A 55 5.20 -13.03 2.17
C LEU A 55 6.73 -13.17 2.10
N LEU A 56 7.24 -14.33 1.67
CA LEU A 56 8.67 -14.52 1.40
C LEU A 56 9.12 -13.74 0.16
N GLU A 57 8.36 -13.87 -0.93
CA GLU A 57 8.65 -13.23 -2.22
C GLU A 57 8.66 -11.70 -2.11
N THR A 58 7.65 -11.13 -1.45
CA THR A 58 7.56 -9.68 -1.19
C THR A 58 8.53 -9.20 -0.11
N GLY A 59 9.31 -10.10 0.50
CA GLY A 59 10.32 -9.75 1.48
C GLY A 59 9.78 -9.31 2.85
N HIS A 60 8.52 -9.58 3.18
CA HIS A 60 7.99 -9.35 4.54
C HIS A 60 8.55 -10.38 5.53
N LEU A 61 8.76 -11.60 5.04
CA LEU A 61 9.38 -12.70 5.78
C LEU A 61 10.68 -13.11 5.07
N LYS A 62 11.63 -13.59 5.85
CA LYS A 62 12.83 -14.27 5.36
C LYS A 62 12.88 -15.66 5.98
N LYS A 63 13.22 -16.67 5.16
CA LYS A 63 13.56 -18.00 5.67
C LYS A 63 15.06 -18.02 6.02
N LYS A 64 15.39 -18.36 7.27
CA LYS A 64 16.75 -18.48 7.79
C LYS A 64 16.83 -19.78 8.59
N ASP A 65 17.75 -20.68 8.24
CA ASP A 65 17.96 -21.95 8.97
C ASP A 65 16.66 -22.77 9.17
N GLY A 66 15.83 -22.86 8.13
CA GLY A 66 14.54 -23.57 8.20
C GLY A 66 13.42 -22.82 8.96
N LYS A 67 13.71 -21.66 9.54
CA LYS A 67 12.77 -20.83 10.32
C LYS A 67 12.37 -19.57 9.56
N TYR A 68 11.20 -19.04 9.88
CA TYR A 68 10.66 -17.81 9.32
C TYR A 68 10.91 -16.66 10.29
N VAL A 69 11.47 -15.56 9.78
CA VAL A 69 11.80 -14.36 10.56
C VAL A 69 11.19 -13.14 9.85
N ILE A 70 10.67 -12.19 10.61
CA ILE A 70 10.25 -10.90 10.04
C ILE A 70 11.50 -10.17 9.53
N LYS A 71 11.50 -9.84 8.24
CA LYS A 71 12.55 -8.99 7.68
C LYS A 71 12.28 -7.59 8.20
N LYS A 72 13.05 -7.15 9.19
CA LYS A 72 13.06 -5.74 9.59
C LYS A 72 13.58 -4.96 8.38
N SER A 73 12.72 -4.16 7.75
CA SER A 73 13.22 -3.11 6.87
C SER A 73 14.14 -2.24 7.72
N LYS A 74 15.35 -1.97 7.22
CA LYS A 74 16.19 -0.90 7.76
C LYS A 74 15.28 0.31 7.76
N LYS A 75 14.91 0.83 8.94
CA LYS A 75 14.20 2.10 9.03
C LYS A 75 15.07 3.10 8.27
N MET A 76 14.73 3.45 7.03
CA MET A 76 14.92 4.84 6.66
C MET A 76 14.10 5.60 7.70
N ALA A 77 14.73 6.55 8.36
CA ALA A 77 14.08 7.43 9.34
C ALA A 77 12.69 7.82 8.85
N PRO A 78 11.70 8.01 9.74
CA PRO A 78 10.35 8.39 9.31
C PRO A 78 10.48 9.68 8.48
N SER A 79 10.36 9.55 7.15
CA SER A 79 10.01 10.69 6.33
C SER A 79 8.68 11.14 6.89
N LYS A 80 8.68 12.36 7.45
CA LYS A 80 7.50 13.07 7.89
C LYS A 80 6.57 13.20 6.69
N GLU A 81 5.80 12.17 6.36
CA GLU A 81 4.79 12.26 5.32
C GLU A 81 3.58 12.93 5.95
N THR A 82 3.68 14.25 5.94
CA THR A 82 2.63 15.25 5.97
C THR A 82 1.24 14.67 5.72
N LYS A 83 0.35 14.87 6.72
CA LYS A 83 -1.07 15.12 6.48
C LYS A 83 -1.22 16.05 5.25
N LYS A 84 -1.80 15.55 4.17
CA LYS A 84 -2.55 16.36 3.19
C LYS A 84 -3.90 15.66 3.04
N VAL A 85 -4.86 15.95 3.93
CA VAL A 85 -5.77 17.12 3.94
C VAL A 85 -6.59 17.21 2.65
N LYS A 86 -7.90 17.13 2.87
CA LYS A 86 -9.01 17.27 1.94
C LYS A 86 -8.97 18.59 1.14
N SER A 87 -9.48 18.49 -0.09
CA SER A 87 -10.22 19.48 -0.88
C SER A 87 -9.54 20.73 -1.47
N PRO A 88 -10.04 21.21 -2.65
CA PRO A 88 -9.45 22.28 -3.44
C PRO A 88 -10.11 23.64 -3.16
N LEU A 89 -9.34 24.72 -3.00
CA LEU A 89 -9.75 26.07 -3.41
C LEU A 89 -8.65 27.14 -3.23
N ARG A 90 -8.52 27.96 -4.29
CA ARG A 90 -8.12 29.38 -4.31
C ARG A 90 -6.68 29.76 -3.92
N LYS A 91 -5.87 30.01 -4.97
CA LYS A 91 -4.76 30.97 -4.93
C LYS A 91 -5.34 32.39 -4.92
N ALA A 92 -4.92 33.19 -3.94
CA ALA A 92 -5.16 34.63 -3.92
C ALA A 92 -3.85 35.38 -3.55
N ASN A 93 -3.43 36.19 -4.52
CA ASN A 93 -2.98 37.58 -4.40
C ASN A 93 -1.60 38.01 -3.85
N GLN A 94 -1.23 39.18 -4.38
CA GLN A 94 -0.15 40.14 -4.04
C GLN A 94 1.17 39.87 -4.77
N GLY A 95 1.52 40.57 -5.85
CA GLY A 95 1.93 42.00 -5.93
C GLY A 95 3.47 41.98 -6.08
N ILE A 96 4.20 42.67 -6.96
CA ILE A 96 4.24 44.11 -7.29
C ILE A 96 5.04 44.31 -8.61
N THR A 97 4.44 45.03 -9.58
CA THR A 97 5.00 45.96 -10.60
C THR A 97 6.11 45.57 -11.60
N LYS A 98 5.78 45.57 -12.91
CA LYS A 98 6.14 46.55 -13.98
C LYS A 98 6.10 45.88 -15.38
N LYS A 99 5.11 46.24 -16.21
CA LYS A 99 5.07 46.11 -17.70
C LYS A 99 5.97 47.19 -18.34
N PRO A 100 6.36 47.19 -19.65
CA PRO A 100 5.70 46.66 -20.86
C PRO A 100 6.67 45.84 -21.78
N LYS A 101 6.40 45.27 -22.97
CA LYS A 101 5.74 45.77 -24.20
C LYS A 101 5.69 44.64 -25.27
N ALA A 102 4.57 44.54 -26.00
CA ALA A 102 4.30 44.07 -27.39
C ALA A 102 4.94 42.74 -27.91
N THR A 103 4.28 41.84 -28.65
CA THR A 103 3.49 41.96 -29.90
C THR A 103 2.67 40.65 -30.09
N ALA A 104 1.34 40.71 -30.22
CA ALA A 104 0.57 40.59 -31.47
C ALA A 104 0.84 39.35 -32.36
N LYS A 105 -0.13 38.41 -32.39
CA LYS A 105 -0.91 38.05 -33.61
C LYS A 105 -1.99 37.00 -33.31
N LYS A 106 -3.24 37.37 -33.58
CA LYS A 106 -4.41 36.49 -33.91
C LYS A 106 -4.35 36.23 -35.44
N PRO A 107 -4.97 35.16 -35.99
CA PRO A 107 -6.42 35.15 -36.29
C PRO A 107 -7.11 33.82 -35.89
N SER A 108 -8.35 33.81 -35.39
CA SER A 108 -9.63 33.77 -36.14
C SER A 108 -9.81 32.51 -37.00
N GLN A 109 -10.68 31.60 -36.55
CA GLN A 109 -11.64 30.97 -37.45
C GLN A 109 -12.94 30.67 -36.70
N LEU A 110 -13.98 31.37 -37.16
CA LEU A 110 -15.41 31.08 -37.01
C LEU A 110 -15.70 29.63 -37.37
N GLN A 111 -16.57 28.99 -36.59
CA GLN A 111 -17.66 28.19 -37.14
C GLN A 111 -18.86 28.31 -36.21
N GLU A 112 -19.87 28.99 -36.73
CA GLU A 112 -21.23 29.12 -36.24
C GLU A 112 -22.07 28.09 -37.00
N ALA A 113 -22.81 27.24 -36.29
CA ALA A 113 -24.03 26.57 -36.76
C ALA A 113 -24.70 25.98 -35.51
N MET A 114 -25.71 26.66 -34.99
CA MET A 114 -27.12 26.30 -35.15
C MET A 114 -27.50 24.98 -34.45
N ASN A 115 -28.12 25.09 -33.27
CA ASN A 115 -29.11 24.12 -32.83
C ASN A 115 -30.35 24.88 -32.37
N SER A 116 -31.38 24.74 -33.19
CA SER A 116 -32.77 25.09 -32.95
C SER A 116 -33.45 24.02 -32.07
N ASP A 117 -34.65 24.35 -31.59
CA ASP A 117 -35.63 23.52 -30.85
C ASP A 117 -35.25 23.23 -29.38
N LEU A 118 -36.02 23.65 -28.37
CA LEU A 118 -37.47 23.84 -28.26
C LEU A 118 -37.80 24.94 -27.22
#